data_AF-A0A7D4APA8-F1
#
_entry.id   AF-A0A7D4APA8-F1
#
_cell.length_a   1.000
_cell.length_b   1.000
_cell.length_c   1.000
_cell.angle_alpha   90.00
_cell.angle_beta   90.00
_cell.angle_gamma   90.00
#
_symmetry.space_group_name_H-M   'P 1'
#
loop_
_entity.id
_entity.type
_entity.pdbx_description
1 polymer ?
#
loop_
_entity_poly.entity_id
_entity_poly.type
_entity_poly.pdbx_seq_one_letter_code
_entity_poly.pdbx_strand_id
1 'polypeptide(L)'
;MELTAFTATAAGPAAVRLAWATASEKSSAFFEVERSPDGTSFARIGTVAAAGISSNARHYELLDAALPAGVATAYYRLRQVDIDGTLSYSPVRVVTLAAQAGLTLYPNPATAPGATLSGAQPGTVVTVYDALGRLVTSAPADAAGTAALALPTGLPAGVYVVRAGTQALRLAVE
;
A
#
# COMPACT_ATOMS: atom_id res chain seq x y z
N MET A 1 1.89 -6.73 30.72
CA MET A 1 3.14 -6.74 29.92
C MET A 1 3.79 -5.36 29.92
N GLU A 2 5.03 -5.23 29.47
CA GLU A 2 5.72 -3.94 29.34
C GLU A 2 6.17 -3.68 27.89
N LEU A 3 5.48 -2.76 27.21
CA LEU A 3 5.83 -2.30 25.87
C LEU A 3 6.88 -1.19 25.95
N THR A 4 8.01 -1.37 25.26
CA THR A 4 9.11 -0.37 25.24
C THR A 4 9.08 0.51 24.00
N ALA A 5 8.62 -0.03 22.87
CA ALA A 5 8.54 0.71 21.62
C ALA A 5 7.39 0.22 20.76
N PHE A 6 6.77 1.15 20.03
CA PHE A 6 5.92 0.88 18.88
C PHE A 6 6.15 1.97 17.85
N THR A 7 6.44 1.57 16.61
CA THR A 7 6.72 2.47 15.48
C THR A 7 5.89 2.06 14.27
N ALA A 8 5.54 3.05 13.47
CA ALA A 8 4.94 2.88 12.15
C ALA A 8 5.77 3.70 11.16
N THR A 9 6.33 3.06 10.15
CA THR A 9 7.20 3.69 9.17
C THR A 9 6.72 3.36 7.76
N ALA A 10 6.71 4.36 6.87
CA ALA A 10 6.37 4.13 5.47
C ALA A 10 7.38 3.15 4.86
N ALA A 11 6.87 2.07 4.26
CA ALA A 11 7.63 1.04 3.58
C ALA A 11 7.34 1.04 2.07
N GLY A 12 7.01 2.22 1.53
CA GLY A 12 6.57 2.43 0.16
C GLY A 12 5.36 3.38 0.09
N PRO A 13 4.82 3.60 -1.12
CA PRO A 13 3.69 4.51 -1.37
C PRO A 13 2.34 3.98 -0.88
N ALA A 14 2.24 2.67 -0.60
CA ALA A 14 1.01 1.98 -0.20
C ALA A 14 1.29 0.88 0.83
N ALA A 15 2.41 1.00 1.55
CA ALA A 15 2.81 0.04 2.56
C ALA A 15 3.37 0.74 3.80
N VAL A 16 3.05 0.22 4.98
CA VAL A 16 3.56 0.69 6.26
C VAL A 16 4.12 -0.50 7.03
N ARG A 17 5.36 -0.39 7.51
CA ARG A 17 5.95 -1.36 8.43
C ARG A 17 5.66 -0.93 9.86
N LEU A 18 5.15 -1.86 10.64
CA LEU A 18 4.88 -1.70 12.05
C LEU A 18 5.86 -2.57 12.81
N ALA A 19 6.55 -1.99 13.78
CA ALA A 19 7.50 -2.71 14.61
C ALA A 19 7.29 -2.35 16.07
N TRP A 20 7.39 -3.34 16.95
CA TRP A 20 7.34 -3.11 18.38
C TRP A 20 8.26 -4.03 19.15
N ALA A 21 8.52 -3.62 20.39
CA ALA A 21 9.28 -4.39 21.32
C ALA A 21 8.64 -4.35 22.71
N THR A 22 8.77 -5.46 23.43
CA THR A 22 8.42 -5.59 24.84
C THR A 22 9.68 -5.84 25.66
N ALA A 23 9.76 -5.27 26.86
CA ALA A 23 10.81 -5.63 27.82
C ALA A 23 10.49 -6.96 28.50
N SER A 24 9.21 -7.17 28.83
CA SER A 24 8.72 -8.37 29.47
C SER A 24 7.26 -8.65 29.10
N GLU A 25 6.90 -9.93 29.13
CA GLU A 25 5.56 -10.45 28.89
C GLU A 25 5.16 -11.34 30.06
N LYS A 26 4.00 -11.04 30.64
CA LYS A 26 3.45 -11.79 31.76
C LYS A 26 2.01 -12.13 31.41
N SER A 27 1.83 -13.35 30.93
CA SER A 27 0.54 -13.85 30.45
C SER A 27 0.01 -13.09 29.23
N SER A 28 0.88 -12.65 28.31
CA SER A 28 0.45 -11.99 27.06
C SER A 28 -0.03 -13.03 26.06
N ALA A 29 -1.24 -12.91 25.51
CA ALA A 29 -1.74 -13.83 24.50
C ALA A 29 -1.31 -13.41 23.09
N PHE A 30 -1.66 -12.19 22.68
CA PHE A 30 -1.35 -11.67 21.35
C PHE A 30 -1.48 -10.14 21.28
N PHE A 31 -0.98 -9.60 20.17
CA PHE A 31 -1.16 -8.23 19.74
C PHE A 31 -2.11 -8.19 18.56
N GLU A 32 -3.20 -7.41 18.64
CA GLU A 32 -3.95 -7.01 17.46
C GLU A 32 -3.38 -5.68 16.96
N VAL A 33 -3.00 -5.66 15.70
CA VAL A 33 -2.64 -4.44 15.00
C VAL A 33 -3.93 -3.81 14.48
N GLU A 34 -4.20 -2.58 14.89
CA GLU A 34 -5.34 -1.82 14.42
C GLU A 34 -4.91 -0.60 13.62
N ARG A 35 -5.65 -0.33 12.54
CA ARG A 35 -5.48 0.83 11.66
C ARG A 35 -6.73 1.71 11.72
N SER A 36 -6.53 3.01 11.64
CA SER A 36 -7.59 4.00 11.48
C SER A 36 -7.24 4.98 10.35
N PRO A 37 -8.22 5.39 9.52
CA PRO A 37 -8.03 6.45 8.53
C PRO A 37 -8.12 7.85 9.15
N ASP A 38 -8.73 8.00 10.34
CA ASP A 38 -9.06 9.29 10.95
C ASP A 38 -8.51 9.47 12.38
N GLY A 39 -7.86 8.43 12.92
CA GLY A 39 -7.32 8.42 14.28
C GLY A 39 -8.37 8.16 15.37
N THR A 40 -9.62 7.88 15.01
CA THR A 40 -10.75 7.66 15.93
C THR A 40 -11.37 6.27 15.75
N SER A 41 -11.62 5.85 14.51
CA SER A 41 -12.26 4.59 14.16
C SER A 41 -11.20 3.56 13.78
N PHE A 42 -10.90 2.64 14.68
CA PHE A 42 -9.85 1.63 14.51
C PHE A 42 -10.43 0.28 14.10
N ALA A 43 -9.85 -0.32 13.07
CA ALA A 43 -10.17 -1.66 12.58
C ALA A 43 -8.93 -2.55 12.64
N ARG A 44 -9.10 -3.80 13.07
CA ARG A 44 -8.03 -4.79 13.09
C ARG A 44 -7.58 -5.13 11.67
N ILE A 45 -6.27 -5.07 11.43
CA ILE A 45 -5.63 -5.47 10.16
C ILE A 45 -4.78 -6.74 10.29
N GLY A 46 -4.45 -7.16 11.51
CA GLY A 46 -3.73 -8.40 11.74
C GLY A 46 -3.54 -8.72 13.22
N THR A 47 -3.07 -9.93 13.50
CA THR A 47 -2.79 -10.42 14.85
C THR A 47 -1.43 -11.10 14.86
N VAL A 48 -0.63 -10.85 15.90
CA VAL A 48 0.67 -11.48 16.11
C VAL A 48 0.68 -12.11 17.50
N ALA A 49 0.98 -13.40 17.59
CA ALA A 49 1.09 -14.10 18.85
C ALA A 49 2.21 -13.52 19.72
N ALA A 50 1.92 -13.29 21.00
CA ALA A 50 2.94 -12.95 21.98
C ALA A 50 3.70 -14.21 22.42
N ALA A 51 4.80 -14.07 23.17
CA ALA A 51 5.54 -15.22 23.68
C ALA A 51 4.88 -15.88 24.92
N GLY A 52 3.74 -15.36 25.40
CA GLY A 52 3.06 -15.87 26.60
C GLY A 52 3.69 -15.36 27.89
N ILE A 53 4.88 -15.88 28.20
CA ILE A 53 5.67 -15.52 29.37
C ILE A 53 7.12 -15.32 28.93
N SER A 54 7.66 -14.11 29.11
CA SER A 54 9.03 -13.77 28.78
C SER A 54 9.58 -12.71 29.71
N SER A 55 10.73 -12.96 30.33
CA SER A 55 11.51 -11.92 31.03
C SER A 55 12.55 -11.24 30.13
N ASN A 56 12.68 -11.71 28.88
CA ASN A 56 13.60 -11.17 27.90
C ASN A 56 12.87 -10.26 26.92
N ALA A 57 13.63 -9.30 26.37
CA ALA A 57 13.12 -8.44 25.31
C ALA A 57 12.69 -9.25 24.09
N ARG A 58 11.54 -8.89 23.52
CA ARG A 58 11.01 -9.48 22.29
C ARG A 58 10.75 -8.40 21.26
N HIS A 59 10.93 -8.77 20.00
CA HIS A 59 10.74 -7.89 18.85
C HIS A 59 9.74 -8.54 17.91
N TYR A 60 8.83 -7.72 17.40
CA TYR A 60 7.75 -8.15 16.54
C TYR A 60 7.58 -7.15 15.40
N GLU A 61 7.05 -7.64 14.29
CA GLU A 61 6.72 -6.79 13.15
C GLU A 61 5.46 -7.27 12.43
N LEU A 62 4.81 -6.32 11.77
CA LEU A 62 3.73 -6.56 10.82
C LEU A 62 3.85 -5.57 9.67
N LEU A 63 3.68 -6.05 8.43
CA LEU A 63 3.61 -5.20 7.25
C LEU A 63 2.15 -4.98 6.86
N ASP A 64 1.67 -3.75 6.92
CA ASP A 64 0.41 -3.35 6.26
C ASP A 64 0.72 -3.03 4.80
N ALA A 65 0.47 -3.99 3.90
CA ALA A 65 0.65 -3.83 2.45
C ALA A 65 -0.68 -3.59 1.70
N ALA A 66 -1.79 -3.46 2.43
CA ALA A 66 -3.13 -3.32 1.87
C ALA A 66 -3.74 -1.97 2.26
N LEU A 67 -2.98 -0.89 2.06
CA LEU A 67 -3.50 0.46 2.25
C LEU A 67 -4.44 0.81 1.09
N PRO A 68 -5.62 1.40 1.39
CA PRO A 68 -6.49 1.94 0.35
C PRO A 68 -5.76 2.98 -0.51
N ALA A 69 -6.12 3.05 -1.79
CA ALA A 69 -5.56 4.04 -2.70
C ALA A 69 -5.86 5.48 -2.22
N GLY A 70 -4.89 6.38 -2.37
CA GLY A 70 -5.05 7.79 -1.99
C GLY A 70 -4.97 8.10 -0.49
N VAL A 71 -4.67 7.11 0.36
CA VAL A 71 -4.40 7.36 1.79
C VAL A 71 -3.10 8.14 1.93
N ALA A 72 -3.20 9.40 2.35
CA ALA A 72 -2.04 10.26 2.64
C ALA A 72 -1.58 10.13 4.10
N THR A 73 -2.46 9.73 5.00
CA THR A 73 -2.16 9.59 6.42
C THR A 73 -2.90 8.39 6.99
N ALA A 74 -2.20 7.59 7.78
CA ALA A 74 -2.76 6.44 8.48
C ALA A 74 -2.35 6.45 9.95
N TYR A 75 -3.23 5.96 10.80
CA TYR A 75 -3.05 5.88 12.25
C TYR A 75 -3.02 4.43 12.67
N TYR A 76 -2.08 4.06 13.52
CA TYR A 76 -1.92 2.70 14.01
C TYR A 76 -1.82 2.67 15.52
N ARG A 77 -2.33 1.60 16.11
CA ARG A 77 -2.11 1.25 17.52
C ARG A 77 -2.06 -0.26 17.67
N LEU A 78 -1.46 -0.71 18.75
CA LEU A 78 -1.56 -2.09 19.21
C LEU A 78 -2.68 -2.18 20.24
N ARG A 79 -3.57 -3.14 20.05
CA ARG A 79 -4.41 -3.67 21.13
C ARG A 79 -3.73 -4.91 21.67
N GLN A 80 -3.28 -4.79 22.91
CA GLN A 80 -2.57 -5.81 23.66
C GLN A 80 -3.58 -6.66 24.43
N VAL A 81 -3.56 -7.97 24.22
CA VAL A 81 -4.50 -8.92 24.84
C VAL A 81 -3.73 -9.91 25.70
N ASP A 82 -4.04 -9.95 26.99
CA ASP A 82 -3.51 -10.94 27.93
C ASP A 82 -4.35 -12.23 27.91
N ILE A 83 -3.83 -13.33 28.44
CA ILE A 83 -4.46 -14.67 28.45
C ILE A 83 -5.79 -14.66 29.21
N ASP A 84 -5.94 -13.78 30.20
CA ASP A 84 -7.18 -13.59 30.95
C ASP A 84 -8.20 -12.68 30.24
N GLY A 85 -7.86 -12.18 29.05
CA GLY A 85 -8.69 -11.27 28.25
C GLY A 85 -8.53 -9.80 28.62
N THR A 86 -7.63 -9.44 29.54
CA THR A 86 -7.31 -8.04 29.84
C THR A 86 -6.78 -7.33 28.60
N LEU A 87 -7.24 -6.10 28.39
CA LEU A 87 -6.91 -5.30 27.23
C LEU A 87 -6.15 -4.04 27.63
N SER A 88 -5.11 -3.72 26.87
CA SER A 88 -4.45 -2.43 26.91
C SER A 88 -4.12 -1.93 25.51
N TYR A 89 -3.83 -0.65 25.37
CA TYR A 89 -3.52 -0.04 24.08
C TYR A 89 -2.15 0.64 24.12
N SER A 90 -1.41 0.56 23.01
CA SER A 90 -0.25 1.42 22.81
C SER A 90 -0.68 2.87 22.58
N PRO A 91 0.23 3.85 22.71
CA PRO A 91 0.07 5.14 22.08
C PRO A 91 -0.18 4.99 20.58
N VAL A 92 -0.96 5.91 20.01
CA VAL A 92 -1.21 5.96 18.56
C VAL A 92 0.07 6.42 17.84
N ARG A 93 0.35 5.81 16.69
CA ARG A 93 1.40 6.21 15.76
C ARG A 93 0.77 6.69 14.47
N VAL A 94 1.22 7.84 14.01
CA VAL A 94 0.77 8.46 12.77
C VAL A 94 1.87 8.28 11.74
N VAL A 95 1.50 7.89 10.53
CA VAL A 95 2.40 7.85 9.39
C VAL A 95 1.79 8.64 8.24
N THR A 96 2.58 9.55 7.69
CA THR A 96 2.25 10.26 6.45
C THR A 96 2.92 9.53 5.31
N LEU A 97 2.12 9.12 4.32
CA LEU A 97 2.59 8.48 3.10
C LEU A 97 2.90 9.58 2.08
N ALA A 98 3.96 9.38 1.29
CA ALA A 98 4.22 10.26 0.17
C ALA A 98 3.01 10.25 -0.77
N ALA A 99 2.57 11.43 -1.20
CA ALA A 99 1.53 11.54 -2.20
C ALA A 99 1.94 10.72 -3.44
N GLN A 100 1.07 9.79 -3.85
CA GLN A 100 1.24 9.12 -5.13
C GLN A 100 1.06 10.19 -6.20
N ALA A 101 2.09 10.39 -7.04
CA ALA A 101 1.96 11.27 -8.20
C ALA A 101 0.76 10.79 -9.02
N GLY A 102 -0.13 11.71 -9.40
CA GLY A 102 -1.23 11.36 -10.30
C GLY A 102 -0.66 10.82 -11.61
N LEU A 103 -1.24 9.74 -12.13
CA LEU A 103 -0.83 9.23 -13.44
C LEU A 103 -1.16 10.28 -14.51
N THR A 104 -0.25 10.45 -15.46
CA THR A 104 -0.47 11.25 -16.67
C THR A 104 -0.16 10.42 -17.90
N LEU A 105 -0.81 10.74 -19.02
CA LEU A 105 -0.60 10.10 -20.32
C LEU A 105 -0.38 11.15 -21.39
N TYR A 106 0.66 10.98 -22.19
CA TYR A 106 0.97 11.86 -23.31
C TYR A 106 1.58 11.10 -24.49
N PRO A 107 1.16 11.37 -25.75
CA PRO A 107 0.00 12.19 -26.10
C PRO A 107 -1.32 11.48 -25.77
N ASN A 108 -2.41 12.25 -25.68
CA ASN A 108 -3.78 11.73 -25.55
C ASN A 108 -4.74 12.75 -26.20
N PRO A 109 -5.26 12.51 -27.42
CA PRO A 109 -5.25 11.23 -28.15
C PRO A 109 -3.86 10.76 -28.62
N ALA A 110 -3.67 9.45 -28.72
CA ALA A 110 -2.42 8.82 -29.15
C ALA A 110 -2.58 8.12 -30.49
N THR A 111 -1.50 8.11 -31.27
CA THR A 111 -1.35 7.35 -32.51
C THR A 111 -0.09 6.49 -32.43
N ALA A 112 0.17 5.64 -33.43
CA ALA A 112 1.45 4.95 -33.53
C ALA A 112 2.61 5.97 -33.57
N PRO A 113 3.73 5.74 -32.85
CA PRO A 113 4.13 4.45 -32.27
C PRO A 113 3.64 4.18 -30.84
N GLY A 114 2.99 5.12 -30.15
CA GLY A 114 2.55 4.88 -28.79
C GLY A 114 2.21 6.11 -27.94
N ALA A 115 2.04 5.85 -26.64
CA ALA A 115 1.85 6.86 -25.61
C ALA A 115 2.82 6.62 -24.44
N THR A 116 3.13 7.66 -23.69
CA THR A 116 3.96 7.59 -22.50
C THR A 116 3.11 7.84 -21.27
N LEU A 117 3.19 6.93 -20.30
CA LEU A 117 2.62 7.12 -18.98
C LEU A 117 3.70 7.62 -18.02
N SER A 118 3.38 8.60 -17.18
CA SER A 118 4.26 9.08 -16.10
C SER A 118 3.53 9.08 -14.76
N GLY A 119 4.29 8.98 -13.66
CA GLY A 119 3.77 9.02 -12.28
C GLY A 119 3.51 7.63 -11.66
N ALA A 120 3.83 6.54 -12.37
CA ALA A 120 3.76 5.20 -11.81
C ALA A 120 4.92 4.94 -10.84
N GLN A 121 4.77 3.96 -9.95
CA GLN A 121 5.87 3.51 -9.10
C GLN A 121 6.86 2.68 -9.91
N PRO A 122 8.19 2.82 -9.68
CA PRO A 122 9.18 2.02 -10.38
C PRO A 122 8.90 0.52 -10.32
N GLY A 123 9.01 -0.16 -11.46
CA GLY A 123 8.71 -1.59 -11.60
C GLY A 123 7.22 -1.96 -11.70
N THR A 124 6.30 -1.00 -11.53
CA THR A 124 4.87 -1.26 -11.73
C THR A 124 4.60 -1.60 -13.20
N VAL A 125 3.95 -2.73 -13.44
CA VAL A 125 3.53 -3.11 -14.80
C VAL A 125 2.32 -2.25 -15.19
N VAL A 126 2.50 -1.45 -16.23
CA VAL A 126 1.45 -0.65 -16.85
C VAL A 126 0.82 -1.47 -17.97
N THR A 127 -0.50 -1.54 -18.00
CA THR A 127 -1.26 -2.34 -18.97
C THR A 127 -2.27 -1.48 -19.71
N VAL A 128 -2.45 -1.75 -21.00
CA VAL A 128 -3.46 -1.09 -21.85
C VAL A 128 -4.48 -2.13 -22.27
N TYR A 129 -5.76 -1.84 -22.04
CA TYR A 129 -6.88 -2.69 -22.42
C TYR A 129 -7.79 -1.98 -23.41
N ASP A 130 -8.39 -2.73 -24.32
CA ASP A 130 -9.48 -2.23 -25.15
C ASP A 130 -10.82 -2.18 -24.40
N ALA A 131 -11.87 -1.71 -25.06
CA ALA A 131 -13.22 -1.60 -24.49
C ALA A 131 -13.84 -2.94 -24.06
N LEU A 132 -13.33 -4.08 -24.57
CA LEU A 132 -13.76 -5.42 -24.21
C LEU A 132 -12.89 -6.03 -23.09
N GLY A 133 -11.92 -5.28 -22.56
CA GLY A 133 -10.98 -5.74 -21.53
C GLY A 133 -9.86 -6.63 -22.06
N ARG A 134 -9.64 -6.69 -23.38
CA ARG A 134 -8.54 -7.45 -23.97
C ARG A 134 -7.25 -6.65 -23.85
N LEU A 135 -6.18 -7.31 -23.41
CA LEU A 135 -4.86 -6.70 -23.27
C LEU A 135 -4.30 -6.34 -24.66
N VAL A 136 -3.93 -5.08 -24.85
CA VAL A 136 -3.30 -4.56 -26.07
C VAL A 136 -1.78 -4.56 -25.95
N THR A 137 -1.26 -3.99 -24.85
CA THR A 137 0.17 -3.89 -24.59
C THR A 137 0.44 -3.72 -23.10
N SER A 138 1.68 -3.94 -22.69
CA SER A 138 2.14 -3.69 -21.32
C SER A 138 3.60 -3.32 -21.28
N ALA A 139 3.99 -2.43 -20.37
CA ALA A 139 5.38 -2.07 -20.11
C ALA A 139 5.59 -1.79 -18.62
N PRO A 140 6.73 -2.18 -18.02
CA PRO A 140 7.07 -1.77 -16.67
C PRO A 140 7.44 -0.28 -16.63
N ALA A 141 7.09 0.39 -15.54
CA ALA A 141 7.58 1.74 -15.25
C ALA A 141 9.06 1.70 -14.86
N ASP A 142 9.84 2.62 -15.41
CA ASP A 142 11.27 2.78 -15.12
C ASP A 142 11.52 3.42 -13.74
N ALA A 143 12.79 3.69 -13.41
CA ALA A 143 13.18 4.33 -12.16
C ALA A 143 12.62 5.75 -12.00
N ALA A 144 12.26 6.42 -13.10
CA ALA A 144 11.61 7.73 -13.10
C ALA A 144 10.07 7.63 -13.06
N GLY A 145 9.51 6.43 -12.95
CA GLY A 145 8.07 6.20 -12.93
C GLY A 145 7.39 6.37 -14.28
N THR A 146 8.15 6.22 -15.37
CA THR A 146 7.68 6.38 -16.75
C THR A 146 7.58 5.03 -17.45
N ALA A 147 6.52 4.82 -18.23
CA ALA A 147 6.35 3.63 -19.07
C ALA A 147 6.01 4.03 -20.51
N ALA A 148 6.80 3.55 -21.46
CA ALA A 148 6.53 3.71 -22.89
C ALA A 148 5.57 2.61 -23.36
N LEU A 149 4.36 2.99 -23.77
CA LEU A 149 3.31 2.09 -24.22
C LEU A 149 3.34 2.02 -25.74
N ALA A 150 3.98 0.98 -26.28
CA ALA A 150 4.01 0.73 -27.72
C ALA A 150 2.63 0.27 -28.20
N LEU A 151 1.97 1.11 -28.99
CA LEU A 151 0.66 0.80 -29.57
C LEU A 151 0.85 0.11 -30.93
N PRO A 152 0.25 -1.06 -31.16
CA PRO A 152 0.26 -1.72 -32.47
C PRO A 152 -0.23 -0.80 -33.59
N THR A 153 0.37 -0.93 -34.78
CA THR A 153 -0.14 -0.25 -35.98
C THR A 153 -1.51 -0.81 -36.35
N GLY A 154 -2.42 0.06 -36.80
CA GLY A 154 -3.79 -0.34 -37.17
C GLY A 154 -4.71 -0.62 -35.98
N LEU A 155 -4.35 -0.18 -34.77
CA LEU A 155 -5.25 -0.21 -33.62
C LEU A 155 -6.53 0.58 -33.95
N PRO A 156 -7.75 0.02 -33.72
CA PRO A 156 -8.98 0.74 -34.00
C PRO A 156 -9.06 2.04 -33.19
N ALA A 157 -9.48 3.12 -33.85
CA ALA A 157 -9.78 4.37 -33.17
C ALA A 157 -10.86 4.13 -32.11
N GLY A 158 -10.66 4.68 -30.91
CA GLY A 158 -11.53 4.39 -29.79
C GLY A 158 -10.93 4.72 -28.43
N VAL A 159 -11.60 4.22 -27.39
CA VAL A 159 -11.21 4.45 -26.00
C VAL A 159 -10.60 3.18 -25.41
N TYR A 160 -9.44 3.35 -24.81
CA TYR A 160 -8.66 2.32 -24.15
C TYR A 160 -8.48 2.70 -22.68
N VAL A 161 -8.27 1.69 -21.84
CA VAL A 161 -8.04 1.86 -20.40
C VAL A 161 -6.59 1.50 -20.10
N VAL A 162 -5.85 2.46 -19.56
CA VAL A 162 -4.49 2.25 -19.07
C VAL A 162 -4.55 2.05 -17.56
N ARG A 163 -3.92 1.00 -17.04
CA ARG A 163 -3.85 0.71 -15.60
C ARG A 163 -2.41 0.62 -15.12
N ALA A 164 -2.13 1.24 -13.97
CA ALA A 164 -0.89 1.06 -13.22
C ALA A 164 -1.25 0.92 -11.73
N GLY A 165 -1.03 -0.26 -11.16
CA GLY A 165 -1.48 -0.57 -9.80
C GLY A 165 -3.01 -0.45 -9.66
N THR A 166 -3.47 0.35 -8.69
CA THR A 166 -4.90 0.62 -8.44
C THR A 166 -5.45 1.80 -9.24
N GLN A 167 -4.60 2.53 -9.95
CA GLN A 167 -4.98 3.71 -10.73
C GLN A 167 -5.26 3.33 -12.18
N ALA A 168 -6.23 4.02 -12.79
CA ALA A 168 -6.59 3.85 -14.18
C ALA A 168 -6.79 5.20 -14.87
N LEU A 169 -6.44 5.27 -16.15
CA LEU A 169 -6.62 6.43 -17.02
C LEU A 169 -7.29 6.03 -18.32
N ARG A 170 -7.98 7.00 -18.93
CA ARG A 170 -8.53 6.89 -20.27
C ARG A 170 -7.47 7.30 -21.29
N LEU A 171 -7.23 6.46 -22.29
CA LEU A 171 -6.44 6.77 -23.48
C LEU A 171 -7.37 6.78 -24.70
N ALA A 172 -7.44 7.91 -25.41
CA ALA A 172 -8.07 7.97 -26.72
C ALA A 172 -7.03 7.59 -27.79
N VAL A 173 -7.43 6.78 -28.76
CA VAL A 173 -6.61 6.43 -29.94
C VAL A 173 -7.34 6.89 -31.19
N GLU A 174 -6.59 7.50 -32.10
CA GLU A 174 -7.04 8.02 -33.40
C GLU A 174 -6.33 7.34 -34.58
#